data_AF-D0WDL1-F1
#
_entry.id   AF-D0WDL1-F1
#
_cell.length_a   1.000
_cell.length_b   1.000
_cell.length_c   1.000
_cell.angle_alpha   90.00
_cell.angle_beta   90.00
_cell.angle_gamma   90.00
#
_symmetry.space_group_name_H-M   'P 1'
#
loop_
_entity.id
_entity.type
_entity.pdbx_description
1 polymer ?
#
loop_
_entity_poly.entity_id
_entity_poly.type
_entity_poly.pdbx_seq_one_letter_code
_entity_poly.pdbx_strand_id
1 'polypeptide(L)'
;MISDFCKLFISSQDKNLISAAIENFFKSPLINGKYIETEMLDIYFFNNDEFDEKRNFDFKDNFLYFPFIIEIIMLNQYDIDECINKINNFLEYLNHANIITIISCDFEERVPALNRYKP
;
A
#
# COMPACT_ATOMS: atom_id res chain seq x y z
N MET A 1 -8.87 -8.87 -19.20
CA MET A 1 -7.42 -8.70 -19.03
C MET A 1 -7.22 -8.48 -17.54
N ILE A 2 -6.46 -9.34 -16.88
CA ILE A 2 -6.28 -9.28 -15.42
C ILE A 2 -5.28 -8.14 -15.19
N SER A 3 -5.70 -7.07 -14.52
CA SER A 3 -4.79 -6.06 -14.02
C SER A 3 -4.11 -6.61 -12.78
N ASP A 4 -2.77 -6.59 -12.75
CA ASP A 4 -2.01 -6.99 -11.56
C ASP A 4 -2.36 -6.06 -10.39
N PHE A 5 -2.49 -6.66 -9.20
CA PHE A 5 -3.05 -6.00 -8.03
C PHE A 5 -2.11 -6.11 -6.83
N CYS A 6 -1.98 -5.01 -6.09
CA CYS A 6 -1.32 -4.99 -4.79
C CYS A 6 -2.26 -4.49 -3.71
N LYS A 7 -2.17 -5.13 -2.54
CA LYS A 7 -2.79 -4.66 -1.31
C LYS A 7 -1.71 -4.41 -0.26
N LEU A 8 -1.66 -3.19 0.25
CA LEU A 8 -0.78 -2.78 1.32
C LEU A 8 -1.60 -2.63 2.59
N PHE A 9 -1.16 -3.28 3.67
CA PHE A 9 -1.68 -3.15 5.02
C PHE A 9 -0.79 -2.20 5.80
N ILE A 10 -1.37 -1.19 6.47
CA ILE A 10 -0.61 -0.09 7.06
C ILE A 10 -0.85 0.01 8.55
N SER A 11 0.21 -0.20 9.34
CA SER A 11 0.18 -0.05 10.79
C SER A 11 0.46 1.40 11.18
N SER A 12 -0.58 2.23 11.12
CA SER A 12 -0.59 3.59 11.67
C SER A 12 -1.98 3.90 12.23
N GLN A 13 -2.05 4.75 13.26
CA GLN A 13 -3.31 5.31 13.77
C GLN A 13 -3.60 6.70 13.17
N ASP A 14 -2.60 7.31 12.49
CA ASP A 14 -2.73 8.63 11.89
C ASP A 14 -3.03 8.51 10.39
N LYS A 15 -4.30 8.69 10.05
CA LYS A 15 -4.78 8.70 8.67
C LYS A 15 -4.19 9.86 7.86
N ASN A 16 -4.02 11.02 8.48
CA ASN A 16 -3.54 12.22 7.79
C ASN A 16 -2.07 12.09 7.42
N LEU A 17 -1.27 11.44 8.27
CA LEU A 17 0.12 11.10 7.96
C LEU A 17 0.22 10.25 6.69
N ILE A 18 -0.62 9.21 6.57
CA ILE A 18 -0.64 8.33 5.41
C ILE A 18 -1.13 9.08 4.17
N SER A 19 -2.23 9.84 4.29
CA SER A 19 -2.73 10.66 3.18
C SER A 19 -1.65 11.61 2.66
N ALA A 20 -0.99 12.36 3.55
CA ALA A 20 0.09 13.26 3.17
C ALA A 20 1.27 12.53 2.52
N ALA A 21 1.63 11.34 2.99
CA ALA A 21 2.68 10.53 2.38
C ALA A 21 2.33 10.10 0.95
N ILE A 22 1.09 9.64 0.73
CA ILE A 22 0.56 9.29 -0.59
C ILE A 22 0.62 10.51 -1.51
N GLU A 23 0.03 11.62 -1.08
CA GLU A 23 -0.08 12.84 -1.88
C GLU A 23 1.28 13.43 -2.25
N ASN A 24 2.23 13.43 -1.31
CA ASN A 24 3.59 13.92 -1.54
C ASN A 24 4.38 13.03 -2.52
N PHE A 25 4.26 11.71 -2.40
CA PHE A 25 4.97 10.79 -3.29
C PHE A 25 4.45 10.86 -4.73
N PHE A 26 3.11 10.85 -4.89
CA PHE A 26 2.47 10.88 -6.21
C PHE A 26 2.30 12.30 -6.77
N LYS A 27 2.59 13.34 -5.96
CA LYS A 27 2.45 14.76 -6.31
C LYS A 27 1.04 15.11 -6.80
N SER A 28 0.05 14.48 -6.18
CA SER A 28 -1.37 14.63 -6.54
C SER A 28 -2.22 14.52 -5.28
N PRO A 29 -3.26 15.35 -5.10
CA PRO A 29 -4.15 15.24 -3.94
C PRO A 29 -5.05 14.00 -4.04
N LEU A 30 -5.42 13.43 -2.90
CA LEU A 30 -6.42 12.37 -2.84
C LEU A 30 -7.81 12.94 -3.17
N ILE A 31 -8.43 12.41 -4.20
CA ILE A 31 -9.81 12.76 -4.57
C ILE A 31 -10.74 12.20 -3.48
N ASN A 32 -11.54 13.09 -2.88
CA ASN A 32 -12.40 12.80 -1.74
C ASN A 32 -11.66 12.12 -0.54
N GLY A 33 -10.35 12.33 -0.43
CA GLY A 33 -9.51 11.71 0.59
C GLY A 33 -9.37 10.18 0.45
N LYS A 34 -9.65 9.63 -0.74
CA LYS A 34 -9.76 8.18 -0.95
C LYS A 34 -8.97 7.62 -2.12
N TYR A 35 -8.72 8.36 -3.18
CA TYR A 35 -8.03 7.76 -4.32
C TYR A 35 -7.22 8.77 -5.13
N ILE A 36 -6.19 8.26 -5.80
CA ILE A 36 -5.40 8.98 -6.80
C ILE A 36 -5.40 8.15 -8.07
N GLU A 37 -5.73 8.80 -9.18
CA GLU A 37 -5.49 8.28 -10.52
C GLU A 37 -4.13 8.81 -10.98
N THR A 38 -3.23 7.91 -11.37
CA THR A 38 -1.97 8.27 -12.01
C THR A 38 -1.96 7.72 -13.42
N GLU A 39 -0.94 8.08 -14.21
CA GLU A 39 -0.82 7.53 -15.55
C GLU A 39 -0.70 6.00 -15.54
N MET A 40 0.00 5.41 -14.55
CA MET A 40 0.35 3.98 -14.53
C MET A 40 -0.46 3.14 -13.54
N LEU A 41 -0.94 3.77 -12.47
CA LEU A 41 -1.50 3.11 -11.29
C LEU A 41 -2.79 3.82 -10.86
N ASP A 42 -3.81 3.04 -10.54
CA ASP A 42 -4.94 3.53 -9.74
C ASP A 42 -4.70 3.15 -8.28
N ILE A 43 -4.80 4.13 -7.39
CA ILE A 43 -4.45 3.98 -5.98
C ILE A 43 -5.65 4.34 -5.15
N TYR A 44 -6.08 3.42 -4.29
CA TYR A 44 -7.21 3.62 -3.41
C TYR A 44 -6.79 3.45 -1.95
N PHE A 45 -7.27 4.33 -1.08
CA PHE A 45 -6.96 4.41 0.33
C PHE A 45 -8.22 4.27 1.17
N PHE A 46 -8.22 3.25 2.03
CA PHE A 46 -9.38 2.83 2.80
C PHE A 46 -9.06 2.65 4.28
N ASN A 47 -10.09 2.77 5.10
CA ASN A 47 -10.08 2.14 6.41
C ASN A 47 -10.22 0.62 6.18
N ASN A 48 -9.53 -0.18 6.98
CA ASN A 48 -9.69 -1.62 6.94
C ASN A 48 -10.93 -2.01 7.74
N ASP A 49 -11.93 -2.59 7.08
CA ASP A 49 -13.15 -3.06 7.74
C ASP A 49 -12.86 -4.24 8.69
N GLU A 50 -11.78 -4.98 8.46
CA GLU A 50 -11.30 -6.04 9.34
C GLU A 50 -10.49 -5.50 10.53
N PHE A 51 -10.31 -4.18 10.68
CA PHE A 51 -9.52 -3.62 11.80
C PHE A 51 -10.04 -4.10 13.16
N ASP A 52 -9.16 -4.75 13.93
CA ASP A 52 -9.41 -5.15 15.31
C ASP A 52 -8.18 -4.75 16.15
N GLU A 53 -8.36 -3.77 17.02
CA GLU A 53 -7.31 -3.23 17.88
C GLU A 53 -6.65 -4.30 18.74
N LYS A 54 -7.39 -5.32 19.19
CA LYS A 54 -6.86 -6.39 20.04
C LYS A 54 -6.05 -7.40 19.24
N ARG A 55 -6.52 -7.74 18.03
CA ARG A 55 -5.87 -8.74 17.16
C ARG A 55 -4.66 -8.20 16.40
N ASN A 56 -4.56 -6.88 16.26
CA ASN A 56 -3.37 -6.25 15.69
C ASN A 56 -2.11 -6.48 16.57
N PHE A 57 -2.26 -6.74 17.88
CA PHE A 57 -1.12 -6.96 18.78
C PHE A 57 -0.81 -8.43 19.10
N ASP A 58 -1.65 -9.38 18.67
CA ASP A 58 -1.60 -10.76 19.14
C ASP A 58 -1.82 -11.71 17.95
N PHE A 59 -0.86 -12.61 17.71
CA PHE A 59 -0.78 -13.65 16.66
C PHE A 59 0.02 -13.37 15.37
N LYS A 60 0.39 -14.49 14.74
CA LYS A 60 0.79 -14.63 13.34
C LYS A 60 -0.32 -14.07 12.44
N ASP A 61 0.05 -13.35 11.37
CA ASP A 61 -0.88 -12.68 10.43
C ASP A 61 -1.63 -11.43 10.97
N ASN A 62 -1.15 -10.82 12.07
CA ASN A 62 -1.78 -9.63 12.64
C ASN A 62 -1.92 -8.42 11.69
N PHE A 63 -1.10 -8.37 10.64
CA PHE A 63 -1.15 -7.33 9.62
C PHE A 63 -2.51 -7.24 8.91
N LEU A 64 -3.27 -8.34 8.86
CA LEU A 64 -4.64 -8.37 8.34
C LEU A 64 -5.58 -7.46 9.13
N TYR A 65 -5.25 -7.17 10.39
CA TYR A 65 -5.99 -6.32 11.32
C TYR A 65 -5.39 -4.92 11.43
N PHE A 66 -4.52 -4.48 10.51
CA PHE A 66 -4.01 -3.12 10.50
C PHE A 66 -5.11 -2.10 10.16
N PRO A 67 -5.08 -0.85 10.68
CA PRO A 67 -6.21 0.07 10.57
C PRO A 67 -6.52 0.55 9.16
N PHE A 68 -5.53 0.56 8.27
CA PHE A 68 -5.66 1.12 6.94
C PHE A 68 -5.12 0.21 5.85
N ILE A 69 -5.70 0.35 4.66
CA ILE A 69 -5.33 -0.38 3.46
C ILE A 69 -5.08 0.61 2.33
N ILE A 70 -4.04 0.36 1.53
CA ILE A 70 -3.92 0.92 0.18
C ILE A 70 -4.06 -0.23 -0.83
N GLU A 71 -4.93 -0.05 -1.81
CA GLU A 71 -5.06 -0.93 -2.97
C GLU A 71 -4.46 -0.22 -4.19
N ILE A 72 -3.64 -0.95 -4.94
CA ILE A 72 -2.95 -0.43 -6.13
C ILE A 72 -3.29 -1.36 -7.30
N ILE A 73 -3.85 -0.78 -8.36
CA ILE A 73 -4.17 -1.47 -9.61
C ILE A 73 -3.21 -0.99 -10.69
N MET A 74 -2.51 -1.92 -11.34
CA MET A 74 -1.67 -1.59 -12.50
C MET A 74 -2.50 -1.44 -13.76
N LEU A 75 -2.25 -0.38 -14.51
CA LEU A 75 -2.91 -0.15 -15.79
C LEU A 75 -2.15 -0.91 -16.89
N ASN A 76 -2.84 -1.86 -17.54
CA ASN A 76 -2.27 -2.85 -18.48
C ASN A 76 -1.54 -2.29 -19.71
N GLN A 77 -1.60 -0.98 -19.93
CA GLN A 77 -0.95 -0.29 -21.05
C GLN A 77 0.51 0.10 -20.77
N TYR A 78 1.00 -0.12 -19.54
CA TYR A 78 2.38 0.19 -19.14
C TYR A 78 3.22 -1.05 -18.90
N ASP A 79 4.54 -0.86 -18.95
CA ASP A 79 5.50 -1.90 -18.65
C ASP A 79 5.43 -2.33 -17.18
N ILE A 80 5.37 -3.64 -16.96
CA ILE A 80 5.21 -4.21 -15.62
C ILE A 80 6.42 -3.90 -14.73
N ASP A 81 7.63 -3.84 -15.29
CA ASP A 81 8.84 -3.57 -14.50
C ASP A 81 8.86 -2.11 -14.05
N GLU A 82 8.38 -1.18 -14.88
CA GLU A 82 8.19 0.22 -14.49
C GLU A 82 7.17 0.38 -13.36
N CYS A 83 6.01 -0.29 -13.46
CA CYS A 83 5.00 -0.30 -12.41
C CYS A 83 5.54 -0.86 -11.08
N ILE A 84 6.25 -2.00 -11.14
CA ILE A 84 6.86 -2.61 -9.95
C ILE A 84 7.92 -1.70 -9.34
N ASN A 85 8.77 -1.06 -10.17
CA ASN A 85 9.76 -0.09 -9.69
C ASN A 85 9.08 1.10 -9.00
N LYS A 86 7.96 1.59 -9.53
CA LYS A 86 7.19 2.67 -8.90
C LYS A 86 6.64 2.28 -7.53
N ILE A 87 6.10 1.07 -7.41
CA ILE A 87 5.60 0.53 -6.14
C ILE A 87 6.74 0.33 -5.13
N ASN A 88 7.88 -0.20 -5.56
CA ASN A 88 9.05 -0.37 -4.69
C ASN A 88 9.55 0.97 -4.15
N ASN A 89 9.64 1.99 -5.01
CA ASN A 89 10.00 3.35 -4.59
C ASN A 89 8.99 3.93 -3.59
N PHE A 90 7.70 3.61 -3.73
CA PHE A 90 6.68 4.04 -2.79
C PHE A 90 6.83 3.34 -1.44
N LEU A 91 7.07 2.02 -1.42
CA LEU A 91 7.33 1.27 -0.19
C LEU A 91 8.56 1.79 0.55
N GLU A 92 9.66 2.07 -0.16
CA GLU A 92 10.85 2.68 0.42
C GLU A 92 10.56 4.07 1.01
N TYR A 93 9.77 4.89 0.31
CA TYR A 93 9.35 6.19 0.82
C TYR A 93 8.55 6.06 2.12
N LEU A 94 7.60 5.12 2.21
CA LEU A 94 6.83 4.85 3.42
C LEU A 94 7.74 4.35 4.57
N ASN A 95 8.68 3.47 4.26
CA ASN A 95 9.65 2.97 5.24
C ASN A 95 10.51 4.12 5.83
N HIS A 96 10.99 5.04 4.99
CA HIS A 96 11.74 6.22 5.45
C HIS A 96 10.89 7.18 6.30
N ALA A 97 9.58 7.20 6.09
CA ALA A 97 8.63 7.92 6.93
C ALA A 97 8.27 7.17 8.23
N ASN A 98 8.90 6.02 8.52
CA ASN A 98 8.59 5.11 9.62
C ASN A 98 7.14 4.60 9.61
N ILE A 99 6.54 4.49 8.42
CA ILE A 99 5.20 3.92 8.23
C ILE A 99 5.36 2.43 7.95
N ILE A 100 4.98 1.61 8.93
CA ILE A 100 5.05 0.15 8.81
C ILE A 100 4.01 -0.33 7.81
N THR A 101 4.47 -1.03 6.78
CA THR A 101 3.60 -1.58 5.73
C THR A 101 3.95 -3.01 5.38
N ILE A 102 2.92 -3.84 5.20
CA ILE A 102 3.02 -5.19 4.64
C ILE A 102 2.28 -5.22 3.30
N ILE A 103 2.90 -5.74 2.25
CA ILE A 103 2.31 -5.84 0.91
C ILE A 103 1.98 -7.29 0.56
N SER A 104 0.83 -7.48 -0.07
CA SER A 104 0.38 -8.73 -0.70
C SER A 104 0.12 -8.44 -2.18
N CYS A 105 0.84 -9.11 -3.08
CA CYS A 105 0.75 -8.88 -4.53
C CYS A 105 1.22 -10.08 -5.34
N ASP A 106 0.87 -10.13 -6.63
CA ASP A 106 1.19 -11.25 -7.54
C ASP A 106 2.70 -11.42 -7.82
N PHE A 107 3.50 -10.41 -7.49
CA PHE A 107 4.95 -10.38 -7.70
C PHE A 107 5.71 -10.15 -6.39
N GLU A 108 5.21 -10.70 -5.27
CA GLU A 108 5.77 -10.49 -3.92
C GLU A 108 7.31 -10.73 -3.86
N GLU A 109 7.84 -11.65 -4.65
CA GLU A 109 9.29 -11.91 -4.73
C GLU A 109 10.13 -10.75 -5.30
N ARG A 110 9.49 -9.73 -5.87
CA ARG A 110 10.11 -8.56 -6.49
C ARG A 110 10.00 -7.29 -5.65
N VAL A 111 9.32 -7.33 -4.49
CA VAL A 111 9.19 -6.18 -3.57
C VAL A 111 10.20 -6.24 -2.42
N PRO A 112 10.50 -5.15 -1.69
CA PRO A 112 11.48 -5.19 -0.60
C PRO A 112 11.12 -6.21 0.49
N ALA A 113 12.09 -7.00 0.95
CA ALA A 113 11.88 -8.07 1.92
C ALA A 113 11.40 -7.61 3.31
N LEU A 114 11.53 -6.31 3.62
CA LEU A 114 11.01 -5.71 4.85
C LEU A 114 9.47 -5.58 4.82
N ASN A 115 8.90 -5.43 3.64
CA ASN A 115 7.47 -5.20 3.43
C ASN A 115 6.71 -6.50 3.12
N ARG A 116 7.41 -7.63 2.93
CA ARG A 116 6.78 -8.93 2.67
C ARG A 116 6.30 -9.55 3.97
N TYR A 117 5.25 -10.35 3.88
CA TYR A 117 4.87 -11.19 5.00
C TYR A 117 5.92 -12.31 5.18
N LYS A 118 6.29 -12.59 6.44
CA LYS A 118 7.16 -13.71 6.80
C LYS A 118 6.36 -14.70 7.65
N PRO A 119 6.03 -15.88 7.12
CA PRO A 119 5.31 -16.93 7.85
C PRO A 119 6.13 -17.57 8.97
#